data_AF-A0A934T051-F1
#
_entry.id   AF-A0A934T051-F1
#
_cell.length_a   1.000
_cell.length_b   1.000
_cell.length_c   1.000
_cell.angle_alpha   90.00
_cell.angle_beta   90.00
_cell.angle_gamma   90.00
#
_symmetry.space_group_name_H-M   'P 1'
#
loop_
_entity.id
_entity.type
_entity.pdbx_description
1 polymer ?
#
loop_
_entity_poly.entity_id
_entity_poly.type
_entity_poly.pdbx_seq_one_letter_code
_entity_poly.pdbx_strand_id
1 'polypeptide(L)'
;MKTSPSLLSRPCICDPKAPLDQRYEKTESLPFTIRPVKTAAELEKAVQIRHAAYMRHVPRFAAALETPEALDSARGVVVFLAELKLNASPVGTMRIQLNEFAPLTLERAVDLPDWLRCRRLAEPTRLGVTHERVGRIVTLALFKA
;
A
#
# COMPACT_ATOMS: atom_id res chain seq x y z
N MET A 1 -46.50 13.09 -28.38
CA MET A 1 -45.06 12.93 -28.67
C MET A 1 -44.28 13.45 -27.46
N LYS A 2 -43.63 12.51 -26.75
CA LYS A 2 -42.55 12.61 -25.75
C LYS A 2 -42.52 13.83 -24.81
N THR A 3 -42.97 13.57 -23.59
CA THR A 3 -42.69 14.29 -22.34
C THR A 3 -41.19 14.33 -22.03
N SER A 4 -40.65 15.52 -21.79
CA SER A 4 -39.31 15.73 -21.20
C SER A 4 -39.26 15.14 -19.78
N PRO A 5 -38.21 14.39 -19.40
CA PRO A 5 -38.02 14.02 -18.01
C PRO A 5 -37.43 15.22 -17.26
N SER A 6 -38.17 15.70 -16.27
CA SER A 6 -37.68 16.65 -15.26
C SER A 6 -36.43 16.07 -14.61
N LEU A 7 -35.34 16.83 -14.67
CA LEU A 7 -34.12 16.55 -13.91
C LEU A 7 -34.48 16.58 -12.42
N LEU A 8 -34.67 15.41 -11.82
CA LEU A 8 -34.64 15.24 -10.38
C LEU A 8 -33.28 15.76 -9.91
N SER A 9 -33.31 16.92 -9.26
CA SER A 9 -32.17 17.55 -8.63
C SER A 9 -31.52 16.54 -7.69
N ARG A 10 -30.30 16.11 -8.01
CA ARG A 10 -29.48 15.32 -7.08
C ARG A 10 -29.31 16.17 -5.82
N PRO A 11 -29.66 15.67 -4.62
CA PRO A 11 -29.47 16.45 -3.41
C PRO A 11 -27.98 16.76 -3.25
N CYS A 12 -27.70 18.04 -3.01
CA CYS A 12 -26.37 18.53 -2.68
C CYS A 12 -25.87 17.77 -1.45
N ILE A 13 -24.67 17.19 -1.53
CA ILE A 13 -24.03 16.37 -0.48
C ILE A 13 -23.64 17.21 0.77
N CYS A 14 -23.85 18.52 0.73
CA CYS A 14 -23.41 19.47 1.74
C CYS A 14 -24.58 19.98 2.59
N ASP A 15 -25.26 19.07 3.30
CA ASP A 15 -26.14 19.44 4.40
C ASP A 15 -25.34 19.37 5.73
N PRO A 16 -24.91 20.51 6.32
CA PRO A 16 -24.03 20.53 7.50
C PRO A 16 -24.74 20.12 8.80
N LYS A 17 -26.02 19.76 8.74
CA LYS A 17 -26.85 19.33 9.89
C LYS A 17 -27.35 17.89 9.78
N ALA A 18 -26.91 17.11 8.78
CA ALA A 18 -27.17 15.68 8.81
C ALA A 18 -26.52 15.09 10.08
N PRO A 19 -27.26 14.37 10.94
CA PRO A 19 -26.66 13.69 12.08
C PRO A 19 -25.55 12.80 11.52
N LEU A 20 -24.31 13.03 11.98
CA LEU A 20 -23.23 12.10 11.71
C LEU A 20 -23.74 10.76 12.22
N ASP A 21 -24.01 9.85 11.28
CA ASP A 21 -24.22 8.43 11.55
C ASP A 21 -23.26 8.06 12.67
N GLN A 22 -23.81 7.63 13.80
CA GLN A 22 -23.09 7.35 15.04
C GLN A 22 -22.29 6.08 14.78
N ARG A 23 -21.25 6.20 13.94
CA ARG A 23 -20.33 5.16 13.58
C ARG A 23 -19.69 4.75 14.88
N TYR A 24 -20.08 3.57 15.33
CA TYR A 24 -19.45 2.90 16.45
C TYR A 24 -17.98 2.71 16.07
N GLU A 25 -17.10 3.64 16.48
CA GLU A 25 -15.66 3.51 16.27
C GLU A 25 -15.16 2.41 17.19
N LYS A 26 -15.27 1.17 16.73
CA LYS A 26 -14.69 0.02 17.41
C LYS A 26 -13.17 0.13 17.29
N THR A 27 -12.54 0.59 18.36
CA THR A 27 -11.08 0.62 18.48
C THR A 27 -10.55 -0.79 18.73
N GLU A 28 -9.85 -1.33 17.73
CA GLU A 28 -9.15 -2.63 17.83
C GLU A 28 -7.67 -2.39 18.11
N SER A 29 -7.09 -3.19 19.01
CA SER A 29 -5.65 -3.14 19.30
C SER A 29 -4.90 -4.12 18.41
N LEU A 30 -4.11 -3.59 17.47
CA LEU A 30 -3.24 -4.41 16.62
C LEU A 30 -1.93 -4.75 17.35
N PRO A 31 -1.43 -6.00 17.27
CA PRO A 31 -0.20 -6.44 17.95
C PRO A 31 1.09 -5.98 17.23
N PHE A 32 0.96 -5.12 16.21
CA PHE A 32 2.06 -4.61 15.41
C PHE A 32 1.90 -3.09 15.17
N THR A 33 2.97 -2.45 14.73
CA THR A 33 2.99 -1.07 14.24
C THR A 33 3.42 -1.06 12.77
N ILE A 34 3.00 -0.04 12.03
CA ILE A 34 3.44 0.22 10.66
C ILE A 34 4.06 1.61 10.62
N ARG A 35 5.19 1.73 9.95
CA ARG A 35 5.92 3.00 9.82
C ARG A 35 6.70 3.04 8.51
N PRO A 36 6.95 4.23 7.94
CA PRO A 36 7.91 4.37 6.87
C PRO A 36 9.32 4.06 7.40
N VAL A 37 10.08 3.36 6.58
CA VAL A 37 11.51 3.08 6.78
C VAL A 37 12.30 4.38 6.64
N LYS A 38 13.24 4.61 7.55
CA LYS A 38 14.08 5.81 7.62
C LYS A 38 15.57 5.50 7.64
N THR A 39 15.97 4.28 8.02
CA THR A 39 17.37 3.91 8.15
C THR A 39 17.69 2.63 7.36
N ALA A 40 18.98 2.40 7.09
CA ALA A 40 19.44 1.20 6.39
C ALA A 40 19.08 -0.08 7.15
N ALA A 41 19.25 -0.10 8.48
CA ALA A 41 18.91 -1.25 9.31
C ALA A 41 17.40 -1.60 9.26
N GLU A 42 16.54 -0.59 9.13
CA GLU A 42 15.09 -0.81 8.95
C GLU A 42 14.76 -1.32 7.55
N LEU A 43 15.48 -0.82 6.54
CA LEU A 43 15.34 -1.30 5.17
C LEU A 43 15.76 -2.77 5.06
N GLU A 44 16.83 -3.16 5.73
CA GLU A 44 17.27 -4.57 5.81
C GLU A 44 16.17 -5.48 6.36
N LYS A 45 15.47 -5.06 7.42
CA LYS A 45 14.30 -5.82 7.93
C LYS A 45 13.20 -5.98 6.88
N ALA A 46 12.90 -4.91 6.13
CA ALA A 46 11.92 -4.97 5.05
C ALA A 46 12.38 -5.93 3.93
N VAL A 47 13.65 -5.88 3.55
CA VAL A 47 14.26 -6.77 2.55
C VAL A 47 14.19 -8.23 3.01
N GLN A 48 14.45 -8.53 4.29
CA GLN A 48 14.33 -9.89 4.84
C GLN A 48 12.90 -10.44 4.70
N ILE A 49 11.87 -9.64 4.99
CA ILE A 49 10.47 -10.05 4.82
C ILE A 49 10.12 -10.28 3.36
N ARG A 50 10.56 -9.37 2.49
CA ARG A 50 10.38 -9.47 1.05
C ARG A 50 11.00 -10.76 0.52
N HIS A 51 12.26 -11.00 0.84
CA HIS A 51 12.97 -12.22 0.48
C HIS A 51 12.20 -13.47 0.93
N ALA A 52 11.83 -13.54 2.22
CA ALA A 52 11.12 -14.67 2.79
C ALA A 52 9.74 -14.90 2.15
N ALA A 53 9.02 -13.84 1.78
CA ALA A 53 7.72 -13.95 1.11
C ALA A 53 7.86 -14.52 -0.32
N TYR A 54 8.85 -14.05 -1.08
CA TYR A 54 9.07 -14.51 -2.46
C TYR A 54 9.70 -15.91 -2.52
N MET A 55 10.56 -16.28 -1.57
CA MET A 55 11.19 -17.61 -1.50
C MET A 55 10.18 -18.76 -1.54
N ARG A 56 8.95 -18.56 -1.05
CA ARG A 56 7.90 -19.59 -1.00
C ARG A 56 7.40 -20.01 -2.38
N HIS A 57 7.36 -19.08 -3.33
CA HIS A 57 6.69 -19.29 -4.62
C HIS A 57 7.60 -19.04 -5.82
N VAL A 58 8.65 -18.23 -5.67
CA VAL A 58 9.57 -17.88 -6.76
C VAL A 58 11.04 -17.87 -6.26
N PRO A 59 11.60 -19.01 -5.82
CA PRO A 59 12.93 -19.06 -5.17
C PRO A 59 14.06 -18.47 -6.01
N ARG A 60 14.08 -18.74 -7.32
CA ARG A 60 15.12 -18.23 -8.24
C ARG A 60 15.14 -16.70 -8.30
N PHE A 61 13.97 -16.07 -8.20
CA PHE A 61 13.85 -14.62 -8.21
C PHE A 61 14.13 -14.03 -6.83
N ALA A 62 13.79 -14.75 -5.75
CA ALA A 62 14.04 -14.30 -4.40
C ALA A 62 15.53 -14.05 -4.13
N ALA A 63 16.45 -14.83 -4.71
CA ALA A 63 17.89 -14.58 -4.59
C ALA A 63 18.31 -13.15 -5.02
N ALA A 64 17.62 -12.55 -6.00
CA ALA A 64 17.87 -11.17 -6.43
C ALA A 64 17.31 -10.11 -5.47
N LEU A 65 16.57 -10.53 -4.44
CA LEU A 65 15.91 -9.68 -3.43
C LEU A 65 16.54 -9.85 -2.04
N GLU A 66 17.71 -10.50 -1.92
CA GLU A 66 18.45 -10.59 -0.66
C GLU A 66 19.03 -9.24 -0.23
N THR A 67 19.24 -8.33 -1.18
CA THR A 67 19.76 -6.98 -0.94
C THR A 67 18.71 -5.91 -1.28
N PRO A 68 18.83 -4.71 -0.69
CA PRO A 68 18.01 -3.57 -1.08
C PRO A 68 18.10 -3.27 -2.58
N GLU A 69 16.96 -3.00 -3.20
CA GLU A 69 16.92 -2.59 -4.60
C GLU A 69 17.22 -1.09 -4.71
N ALA A 70 17.82 -0.64 -5.82
CA ALA A 70 18.09 0.79 -6.03
C ALA A 70 16.83 1.68 -5.95
N LEU A 71 15.65 1.13 -6.28
CA LEU A 71 14.38 1.83 -6.14
C LEU A 71 13.98 2.05 -4.68
N ASP A 72 14.46 1.26 -3.72
CA ASP A 72 14.07 1.38 -2.31
C ASP A 72 14.52 2.71 -1.68
N SER A 73 15.51 3.38 -2.27
CA SER A 73 16.03 4.68 -1.85
C SER A 73 15.75 5.80 -2.88
N ALA A 74 14.99 5.52 -3.93
CA ALA A 74 14.68 6.50 -4.97
C ALA A 74 13.71 7.59 -4.48
N ARG A 75 13.77 8.77 -5.11
CA ARG A 75 12.82 9.86 -4.81
C ARG A 75 11.40 9.44 -5.17
N GLY A 76 10.44 9.80 -4.32
CA GLY A 76 9.04 9.42 -4.49
C GLY A 76 8.73 7.97 -4.14
N VAL A 77 9.69 7.26 -3.53
CA VAL A 77 9.47 5.92 -3.00
C VAL A 77 9.40 5.96 -1.48
N VAL A 78 8.42 5.24 -0.92
CA VAL A 78 8.31 4.99 0.51
C VAL A 78 8.23 3.48 0.71
N VAL A 79 9.10 2.95 1.56
CA VAL A 79 9.01 1.57 2.04
C VAL A 79 8.38 1.57 3.41
N PHE A 80 7.31 0.81 3.58
CA PHE A 80 6.68 0.55 4.87
C PHE A 80 7.23 -0.73 5.47
N LEU A 81 7.43 -0.68 6.78
CA LEU A 81 7.80 -1.82 7.60
C LEU A 81 6.73 -2.01 8.69
N ALA A 82 6.26 -3.23 8.82
CA ALA A 82 5.39 -3.66 9.91
C ALA A 82 6.21 -4.50 10.91
N GLU A 83 6.17 -4.13 12.19
CA GLU A 83 6.90 -4.80 13.27
C GLU A 83 5.96 -5.18 14.42
N LEU A 84 6.17 -6.35 15.03
CA LEU A 84 5.46 -6.70 16.26
C LEU A 84 5.84 -5.76 17.39
N LYS A 85 4.84 -5.32 18.16
CA LYS A 85 5.06 -4.48 19.35
C LYS A 85 5.87 -5.18 20.44
N LEU A 86 5.76 -6.50 20.53
CA LEU A 86 6.37 -7.30 21.60
C LEU A 86 7.91 -7.33 21.52
N ASN A 87 8.45 -7.46 20.32
CA ASN A 87 9.88 -7.76 20.12
C ASN A 87 10.51 -7.04 18.92
N ALA A 88 9.78 -6.11 18.26
CA ALA A 88 10.21 -5.42 17.05
C ALA A 88 10.65 -6.36 15.91
N SER A 89 10.16 -7.61 15.90
CA SER A 89 10.39 -8.53 14.78
C SER A 89 9.56 -8.09 13.57
N PRO A 90 10.15 -8.11 12.37
CA PRO A 90 9.43 -7.68 11.18
C PRO A 90 8.39 -8.74 10.79
N VAL A 91 7.21 -8.28 10.38
CA VAL A 91 6.07 -9.14 10.01
C VAL A 91 5.45 -8.81 8.66
N GLY A 92 5.76 -7.63 8.13
CA GLY A 92 5.25 -7.20 6.83
C GLY A 92 6.06 -6.06 6.23
N THR A 93 6.00 -5.94 4.92
CA THR A 93 6.54 -4.81 4.17
C THR A 93 5.71 -4.52 2.92
N MET A 94 5.74 -3.28 2.47
CA MET A 94 5.19 -2.84 1.18
C MET A 94 5.98 -1.62 0.71
N ARG A 95 6.21 -1.50 -0.59
CA ARG A 95 6.80 -0.31 -1.21
C ARG A 95 5.74 0.44 -1.99
N ILE A 96 5.67 1.76 -1.85
CA ILE A 96 4.86 2.63 -2.70
C ILE A 96 5.80 3.52 -3.49
N GLN A 97 5.65 3.54 -4.81
CA GLN A 97 6.34 4.47 -5.70
C GLN A 97 5.35 5.44 -6.32
N LEU A 98 5.69 6.73 -6.38
CA LEU A 98 4.96 7.74 -7.13
C LEU A 98 5.54 7.92 -8.54
N ASN A 99 4.68 8.20 -9.52
CA ASN A 99 5.12 8.50 -10.89
C ASN A 99 5.66 9.93 -11.09
N GLU A 100 5.78 10.72 -10.02
CA GLU A 100 6.21 12.13 -10.07
C GLU A 100 7.69 12.31 -10.44
N PHE A 101 8.56 11.35 -10.05
CA PHE A 101 10.01 11.45 -10.26
C PHE A 101 10.53 10.50 -11.35
N ALA A 102 9.81 9.42 -11.62
CA ALA A 102 10.13 8.45 -12.66
C ALA A 102 8.87 7.66 -13.05
N PRO A 103 8.73 7.20 -14.31
CA PRO A 103 7.63 6.35 -14.71
C PRO A 103 7.58 5.05 -13.88
N LEU A 104 6.36 4.63 -13.50
CA LEU A 104 6.09 3.38 -12.79
C LEU A 104 6.44 2.16 -13.63
N THR A 105 6.60 1.01 -12.97
CA THR A 105 6.85 -0.24 -13.71
C THR A 105 5.63 -0.58 -14.57
N LEU A 106 4.44 -0.40 -14.01
CA LEU A 106 3.18 -0.54 -14.73
C LEU A 106 3.09 0.35 -15.99
N GLU A 107 3.50 1.62 -15.89
CA GLU A 107 3.47 2.57 -17.02
C GLU A 107 4.38 2.14 -18.19
N ARG A 108 5.42 1.33 -17.93
CA ARG A 108 6.32 0.81 -18.96
C ARG A 108 5.86 -0.55 -19.51
N ALA A 109 5.06 -1.27 -18.74
CA ALA A 109 4.65 -2.63 -19.07
C ALA A 109 3.37 -2.65 -19.90
N VAL A 110 2.52 -1.63 -19.81
CA VAL A 110 1.22 -1.58 -20.48
C VAL A 110 0.89 -0.18 -20.98
N ASP A 111 0.09 -0.11 -22.05
CA ASP A 111 -0.55 1.13 -22.48
C ASP A 111 -1.66 1.49 -21.49
N LEU A 112 -1.45 2.56 -20.71
CA LEU A 112 -2.47 3.04 -19.79
C LEU A 112 -3.67 3.62 -20.55
N PRO A 113 -4.91 3.38 -20.08
CA PRO A 113 -6.09 4.01 -20.66
C PRO A 113 -6.06 5.54 -20.47
N ASP A 114 -6.72 6.28 -21.36
CA ASP A 114 -6.65 7.75 -21.42
C ASP A 114 -6.97 8.44 -20.10
N TRP A 115 -7.87 7.89 -19.30
CA TRP A 115 -8.26 8.44 -18.00
C TRP A 115 -7.17 8.35 -16.92
N LEU A 116 -6.17 7.47 -17.09
CA LEU A 116 -4.98 7.36 -16.25
C LEU A 116 -3.77 8.11 -16.83
N ARG A 117 -3.77 8.40 -18.13
CA ARG A 117 -2.68 9.16 -18.76
C ARG A 117 -2.57 10.54 -18.11
N CYS A 118 -1.34 10.96 -17.83
CA CYS A 118 -1.01 12.25 -17.22
C CYS A 118 -1.59 12.48 -15.80
N ARG A 119 -1.96 11.43 -15.07
CA ARG A 119 -2.38 11.54 -13.66
C ARG A 119 -1.19 11.28 -12.73
N ARG A 120 -1.28 11.80 -11.50
CA ARG A 120 -0.38 11.38 -10.40
C ARG A 120 -0.82 10.00 -9.93
N LEU A 121 0.06 9.02 -10.08
CA LEU A 121 -0.20 7.61 -9.78
C LEU A 121 0.76 7.12 -8.69
N ALA A 122 0.28 6.15 -7.92
CA ALA A 122 1.05 5.45 -6.92
C ALA A 122 0.98 3.94 -7.19
N GLU A 123 2.13 3.27 -7.24
CA GLU A 123 2.23 1.83 -7.45
C GLU A 123 2.66 1.14 -6.15
N PRO A 124 1.76 0.39 -5.49
CA PRO A 124 2.16 -0.52 -4.44
C PRO A 124 2.86 -1.74 -5.04
N THR A 125 4.09 -1.99 -4.63
CA THR A 125 4.93 -3.13 -5.04
C THR A 125 5.55 -3.81 -3.82
N ARG A 126 6.14 -4.99 -4.03
CA ARG A 126 6.92 -5.72 -3.01
C ARG A 126 6.16 -5.95 -1.69
N LEU A 127 4.85 -6.17 -1.76
CA LEU A 127 4.08 -6.61 -0.61
C LEU A 127 4.58 -7.99 -0.15
N GLY A 128 4.96 -8.10 1.12
CA GLY A 128 5.40 -9.36 1.72
C GLY A 128 4.98 -9.46 3.18
N VAL A 129 4.53 -10.64 3.60
CA VAL A 129 4.13 -10.93 5.00
C VAL A 129 4.60 -12.33 5.39
N THR A 130 5.08 -12.51 6.63
CA THR A 130 5.69 -13.78 7.08
C THR A 130 4.71 -14.76 7.73
N HIS A 131 3.63 -14.30 8.37
CA HIS A 131 2.80 -15.14 9.24
C HIS A 131 1.39 -15.35 8.68
N GLU A 132 0.90 -16.60 8.63
CA GLU A 132 -0.44 -16.89 8.08
C GLU A 132 -1.58 -16.31 8.92
N ARG A 133 -1.46 -16.36 10.26
CA ARG A 133 -2.54 -15.92 11.17
C ARG A 133 -2.74 -14.40 11.22
N VAL A 134 -1.65 -13.63 11.11
CA VAL A 134 -1.70 -12.15 11.20
C VAL A 134 -1.55 -11.50 9.82
N GLY A 135 -1.06 -12.23 8.82
CA GLY A 135 -0.69 -11.71 7.51
C GLY A 135 -1.84 -11.02 6.77
N ARG A 136 -3.07 -11.51 6.92
CA ARG A 136 -4.25 -10.85 6.33
C ARG A 136 -4.49 -9.46 6.93
N ILE A 137 -4.42 -9.34 8.25
CA ILE A 137 -4.63 -8.06 8.94
C ILE A 137 -3.46 -7.12 8.67
N VAL A 138 -2.21 -7.61 8.65
CA VAL A 138 -1.04 -6.82 8.28
C VAL A 138 -1.16 -6.30 6.85
N THR A 139 -1.60 -7.14 5.91
CA THR A 139 -1.81 -6.73 4.51
C THR A 139 -2.82 -5.59 4.42
N LEU A 140 -3.99 -5.74 5.05
CA LEU A 140 -5.02 -4.69 5.07
C LEU A 140 -4.51 -3.41 5.75
N ALA A 141 -3.78 -3.54 6.85
CA ALA A 141 -3.21 -2.41 7.55
C ALA A 141 -2.13 -1.69 6.73
N LEU A 142 -1.31 -2.42 5.94
CA LEU A 142 -0.33 -1.83 5.02
C LEU A 142 -1.00 -1.03 3.92
N PHE A 143 -2.10 -1.51 3.34
CA PHE A 143 -2.87 -0.75 2.34
C PHE A 143 -3.57 0.49 2.93
N LYS A 144 -3.80 0.51 4.25
CA LYS A 144 -4.46 1.62 4.96
C LYS A 144 -3.49 2.68 5.50
N ALA A 145 -2.23 2.29 5.76
CA ALA A 145 -1.21 3.14 6.39
C ALA A 145 -0.76 4.29 5.48
#